data_AF-A0A1A7KG84-F1
#
_entry.id   AF-A0A1A7KG84-F1
#
_cell.length_a   1.000
_cell.length_b   1.000
_cell.length_c   1.000
_cell.angle_alpha   90.00
_cell.angle_beta   90.00
_cell.angle_gamma   90.00
#
_symmetry.space_group_name_H-M   'P 1'
#
loop_
_entity.id
_entity.type
_entity.pdbx_description
1 polymer ?
#
loop_
_entity_poly.entity_id
_entity_poly.type
_entity_poly.pdbx_seq_one_letter_code
_entity_poly.pdbx_strand_id
1 'polypeptide(L)'
;MYNNEKEVAEKAEQMLEASLRSKTSSFADHVNRREGQASLKDAAAKSTVKKYGTVRGGSQKFYLRSLAIKMTKHGFIQNFGVDGVRDAGTRTRHRPQETTYNFKSHVMKMQARPFIDEAVEASGVKDFVMSEITRLRSEAIMVDIRRIISNIST
;
A
#
# COMPACT_ATOMS: atom_id res chain seq x y z
N MET A 1 -17.93 11.20 -10.45
CA MET A 1 -17.35 10.37 -11.53
C MET A 1 -15.93 10.86 -11.74
N TYR A 2 -14.94 9.98 -11.81
CA TYR A 2 -13.52 10.38 -11.91
C TYR A 2 -13.17 10.78 -13.33
N ASN A 3 -12.46 11.89 -13.48
CA ASN A 3 -12.16 12.47 -14.79
C ASN A 3 -10.78 12.04 -15.31
N ASN A 4 -9.88 11.65 -14.42
CA ASN A 4 -8.50 11.29 -14.75
C ASN A 4 -8.01 10.09 -13.93
N GLU A 5 -7.08 9.30 -14.49
CA GLU A 5 -6.45 8.18 -13.76
C GLU A 5 -5.71 8.63 -12.49
N LYS A 6 -5.33 9.92 -12.38
CA LYS A 6 -4.74 10.47 -11.16
C LYS A 6 -5.74 10.51 -9.99
N GLU A 7 -6.98 10.91 -10.25
CA GLU A 7 -8.02 10.96 -9.20
C GLU A 7 -8.42 9.55 -8.77
N VAL A 8 -8.47 8.62 -9.73
CA VAL A 8 -8.65 7.19 -9.44
C VAL A 8 -7.51 6.66 -8.56
N ALA A 9 -6.27 7.06 -8.84
CA ALA A 9 -5.11 6.68 -8.05
C ALA A 9 -5.17 7.20 -6.60
N GLU A 10 -5.48 8.48 -6.42
CA GLU A 10 -5.64 9.10 -5.10
C GLU A 10 -6.76 8.44 -4.29
N LYS A 11 -7.89 8.09 -4.95
CA LYS A 11 -8.97 7.36 -4.29
C LYS A 11 -8.55 5.94 -3.90
N ALA A 12 -7.87 5.24 -4.81
CA ALA A 12 -7.38 3.89 -4.57
C ALA A 12 -6.40 3.83 -3.38
N GLU A 13 -5.54 4.85 -3.25
CA GLU A 13 -4.67 5.02 -2.08
C GLU A 13 -5.51 5.13 -0.80
N GLN A 14 -6.48 6.05 -0.76
CA GLN A 14 -7.33 6.26 0.42
C GLN A 14 -8.09 4.99 0.83
N MET A 15 -8.65 4.25 -0.13
CA MET A 15 -9.40 3.01 0.14
C MET A 15 -8.50 1.95 0.78
N LEU A 16 -7.31 1.77 0.21
CA LEU A 16 -6.37 0.77 0.69
C LEU A 16 -5.74 1.17 2.03
N GLU A 17 -5.43 2.45 2.25
CA GLU A 17 -4.97 2.95 3.55
C GLU A 17 -6.01 2.77 4.65
N ALA A 18 -7.27 3.09 4.38
CA ALA A 18 -8.35 2.94 5.36
C ALA A 18 -8.50 1.47 5.79
N SER A 19 -8.47 0.55 4.83
CA SER A 19 -8.56 -0.89 5.10
C SER A 19 -7.36 -1.41 5.90
N LEU A 20 -6.14 -1.02 5.51
CA LEU A 20 -4.92 -1.39 6.24
C LEU A 20 -4.91 -0.86 7.67
N ARG A 21 -5.31 0.40 7.89
CA ARG A 21 -5.39 0.99 9.24
C ARG A 21 -6.41 0.29 10.12
N SER A 22 -7.54 -0.11 9.54
CA SER A 22 -8.56 -0.90 10.24
C SER A 22 -7.99 -2.24 10.74
N LYS A 23 -7.35 -3.00 9.84
CA LYS A 23 -6.78 -4.32 10.14
C LYS A 23 -5.59 -4.26 11.10
N THR A 24 -4.79 -3.19 11.05
CA THR A 24 -3.59 -3.04 11.88
C THR A 24 -3.84 -2.45 13.26
N SER A 25 -5.08 -1.98 13.54
CA SER A 25 -5.45 -1.33 14.79
C SER A 25 -5.39 -2.22 16.03
N SER A 26 -5.55 -3.54 15.86
CA SER A 26 -5.62 -4.54 16.93
C SER A 26 -4.27 -5.16 17.31
N PHE A 27 -3.17 -4.79 16.64
CA PHE A 27 -1.86 -5.40 16.92
C PHE A 27 -1.25 -4.90 18.23
N ALA A 28 -0.65 -5.81 19.01
CA ALA A 28 -0.06 -5.49 20.32
C ALA A 28 1.10 -4.47 20.23
N ASP A 29 1.89 -4.50 19.16
CA ASP A 29 2.97 -3.54 18.90
C ASP A 29 2.46 -2.11 18.65
N HIS A 30 1.17 -1.92 18.40
CA HIS A 30 0.55 -0.60 18.32
C HIS A 30 0.31 0.03 19.71
N VAL A 31 0.09 -0.78 20.75
CA VAL A 31 -0.28 -0.30 22.10
C VAL A 31 0.95 0.14 22.91
N ASN A 32 2.10 -0.51 22.69
CA ASN A 32 3.33 -0.29 23.47
C ASN A 32 4.44 0.38 22.65
N ARG A 33 4.19 1.62 22.19
CA ARG A 33 5.13 2.37 21.34
C ARG A 33 6.28 2.98 22.15
N ARG A 34 7.50 2.92 21.62
CA ARG A 34 8.63 3.78 22.04
C ARG A 34 8.60 5.07 21.21
N GLU A 35 8.83 6.22 21.84
CA GLU A 35 8.86 7.52 21.16
C GLU A 35 9.81 7.49 19.94
N GLY A 36 9.32 7.93 18.77
CA GLY A 36 10.10 8.00 17.52
C GLY A 36 10.05 6.79 16.59
N GLN A 37 9.48 5.64 16.97
CA GLN A 37 9.36 4.49 16.06
C GLN A 37 8.12 4.58 15.17
N ALA A 38 8.25 4.34 13.87
CA ALA A 38 7.12 4.27 12.93
C ALA A 38 6.16 3.13 13.32
N SER A 39 4.87 3.45 13.43
CA SER A 39 3.83 2.50 13.82
C SER A 39 3.43 1.62 12.64
N LEU A 40 2.89 0.43 12.91
CA LEU A 40 2.20 -0.35 11.88
C LEU A 40 1.00 0.41 11.29
N LYS A 41 0.41 1.35 12.05
CA LYS A 41 -0.65 2.26 11.57
C LYS A 41 -0.17 3.29 10.56
N ASP A 42 1.14 3.50 10.46
CA ASP A 42 1.76 4.37 9.45
C ASP A 42 1.92 3.63 8.10
N ALA A 43 1.31 2.45 7.96
CA ALA A 43 1.18 1.80 6.67
C ALA A 43 0.46 2.74 5.70
N ALA A 44 1.13 3.04 4.59
CA ALA A 44 0.68 3.97 3.57
C ALA A 44 0.51 3.23 2.24
N ALA A 45 -0.47 3.64 1.46
CA ALA A 45 -0.60 3.22 0.07
C ALA A 45 0.05 4.28 -0.79
N LYS A 46 0.87 3.86 -1.75
CA LYS A 46 1.49 4.78 -2.71
C LYS A 46 1.28 4.32 -4.12
N SER A 47 0.54 5.11 -4.88
CA SER A 47 0.36 4.99 -6.30
C SER A 47 1.55 5.60 -7.04
N THR A 48 1.86 5.03 -8.20
CA THR A 48 2.82 5.58 -9.14
C THR A 48 2.07 5.91 -10.43
N VAL A 49 1.97 7.21 -10.71
CA VAL A 49 1.30 7.75 -11.88
C VAL A 49 2.35 8.36 -12.81
N LYS A 50 2.33 8.00 -14.09
CA LYS A 50 3.24 8.56 -15.10
C LYS A 50 2.50 9.57 -15.96
N LYS A 51 3.11 10.75 -16.14
CA LYS A 51 2.67 11.77 -17.10
C LYS A 51 3.20 11.41 -18.48
N TYR A 52 2.32 11.37 -19.48
CA TYR A 52 2.68 11.02 -20.87
C TYR A 52 2.58 12.21 -21.85
N GLY A 53 2.23 13.40 -21.36
CA GLY A 53 2.19 14.63 -22.14
C GLY A 53 0.93 15.43 -21.91
N THR A 54 0.76 16.46 -22.73
CA THR A 54 -0.41 17.35 -22.75
C THR A 54 -1.29 16.98 -23.93
N VAL A 55 -2.58 16.75 -23.71
CA VAL A 55 -3.57 16.56 -24.77
C VAL A 55 -3.93 17.94 -25.35
N ARG A 56 -4.30 18.00 -26.64
CA ARG A 56 -4.85 19.23 -27.26
C ARG A 56 -6.12 19.61 -26.50
N GLY A 57 -6.07 20.74 -25.79
CA GLY A 57 -7.08 21.16 -24.79
C GLY A 57 -6.48 21.59 -23.44
N GLY A 58 -5.16 21.40 -23.23
CA GLY A 58 -4.45 21.84 -22.02
C GLY A 58 -4.46 20.81 -20.88
N SER A 59 -5.29 19.77 -20.97
CA SER A 59 -5.38 18.69 -19.99
C SER A 59 -4.16 17.76 -20.05
N GLN A 60 -3.58 17.45 -18.89
CA GLN A 60 -2.43 16.57 -18.78
C GLN A 60 -2.87 15.10 -18.76
N LYS A 61 -2.25 14.24 -19.58
CA LYS A 61 -2.56 12.79 -19.60
C LYS A 61 -1.72 12.06 -18.57
N PHE A 62 -2.39 11.44 -17.62
CA PHE A 62 -1.81 10.64 -16.55
C PHE A 62 -2.23 9.18 -16.71
N TYR A 63 -1.31 8.27 -16.44
CA TYR A 63 -1.59 6.83 -16.41
C TYR A 63 -1.12 6.23 -15.09
N LEU A 64 -2.02 5.51 -14.40
CA LEU A 64 -1.67 4.70 -13.25
C LEU A 64 -0.85 3.49 -13.71
N ARG A 65 0.31 3.28 -13.08
CA ARG A 65 1.22 2.16 -13.37
C ARG A 65 1.20 1.10 -12.28
N SER A 66 1.20 1.51 -11.03
CA SER A 66 1.27 0.61 -9.89
C SER A 66 0.68 1.25 -8.64
N LEU A 67 0.17 0.40 -7.74
CA LEU A 67 -0.23 0.74 -6.37
C LEU A 67 0.58 -0.15 -5.43
N ALA A 68 1.35 0.45 -4.53
CA ALA A 68 2.25 -0.26 -3.63
C ALA A 68 1.90 0.03 -2.17
N ILE A 69 2.08 -0.96 -1.30
CA ILE A 69 1.91 -0.82 0.14
C ILE A 69 3.27 -0.54 0.76
N LYS A 70 3.38 0.54 1.53
CA LYS A 70 4.57 0.90 2.29
C LYS A 70 4.31 0.69 3.76
N MET A 71 5.08 -0.18 4.39
CA MET A 71 4.95 -0.47 5.81
C MET A 71 6.32 -0.76 6.45
N THR A 72 6.34 -0.78 7.78
CA THR A 72 7.54 -1.14 8.55
C THR A 72 7.86 -2.63 8.40
N LYS A 73 9.15 -2.98 8.60
CA LYS A 73 9.63 -4.37 8.51
C LYS A 73 8.82 -5.35 9.36
N HIS A 74 8.38 -4.91 10.54
CA HIS A 74 7.57 -5.72 11.46
C HIS A 74 6.23 -6.12 10.85
N GLY A 75 5.58 -5.24 10.08
CA GLY A 75 4.32 -5.55 9.40
C GLY A 75 4.49 -6.64 8.34
N PHE A 76 5.58 -6.56 7.56
CA PHE A 76 5.91 -7.60 6.59
C PHE A 76 6.18 -8.95 7.27
N ILE A 77 6.99 -8.93 8.33
CA ILE A 77 7.30 -10.14 9.11
C ILE A 77 6.03 -10.76 9.71
N GLN A 78 5.10 -9.94 10.19
CA GLN A 78 3.82 -10.42 10.72
C GLN A 78 2.92 -11.02 9.65
N ASN A 79 2.97 -10.50 8.42
CA ASN A 79 2.20 -11.05 7.32
C ASN A 79 2.66 -12.44 6.90
N PHE A 80 3.98 -12.62 6.72
CA PHE A 80 4.56 -13.85 6.19
C PHE A 80 5.03 -14.85 7.25
N GLY A 81 5.06 -14.44 8.52
CA GLY A 81 5.60 -15.26 9.60
C GLY A 81 7.13 -15.33 9.59
N VAL A 82 7.68 -16.07 10.56
CA VAL A 82 9.12 -16.35 10.66
C VAL A 82 9.29 -17.78 11.12
N ASP A 83 10.18 -18.50 10.45
CA ASP A 83 10.73 -19.77 10.94
C ASP A 83 12.26 -19.68 10.88
N GLY A 84 12.88 -19.24 11.97
CA GLY A 84 14.31 -18.97 11.99
C GLY A 84 14.90 -18.83 13.39
N VAL A 85 16.22 -18.69 13.47
CA VAL A 85 16.92 -18.46 14.74
C VAL A 85 17.03 -16.97 14.99
N ARG A 86 16.51 -16.52 16.12
CA ARG A 86 16.69 -15.14 16.59
C ARG A 86 18.06 -15.02 17.24
N ASP A 87 18.83 -14.01 16.83
CA ASP A 87 20.17 -13.75 17.37
C ASP A 87 20.17 -13.54 18.89
N ALA A 88 21.28 -13.92 19.52
CA ALA A 88 21.56 -13.63 20.93
C ALA A 88 21.82 -12.14 21.14
N GLY A 89 21.67 -11.66 22.37
CA GLY A 89 22.00 -10.26 22.68
C GLY A 89 21.83 -9.91 24.15
N THR A 90 21.89 -8.62 24.43
CA THR A 90 21.72 -8.08 25.78
C THR A 90 20.53 -7.11 25.80
N ARG A 91 19.79 -7.11 26.91
CA ARG A 91 18.70 -6.17 27.17
C ARG A 91 18.92 -5.51 28.51
N THR A 92 18.99 -4.19 28.51
CA THR A 92 19.08 -3.39 29.74
C THR A 92 17.68 -2.95 30.15
N ARG A 93 17.26 -3.35 31.35
CA ARG A 93 16.05 -2.84 32.00
C ARG A 93 16.45 -1.65 32.87
N HIS A 94 15.92 -0.46 32.61
CA HIS A 94 16.29 0.76 33.35
C HIS A 94 15.46 1.03 34.63
N ARG A 95 14.29 0.38 34.80
CA ARG A 95 13.43 0.53 36.00
C ARG A 95 12.90 -0.83 36.46
N PRO A 96 12.80 -1.13 37.78
CA PRO A 96 13.13 -0.29 38.95
C PRO A 96 14.62 -0.13 39.29
N GLN A 97 15.52 -0.94 38.73
CA GLN A 97 16.98 -0.79 38.80
C GLN A 97 17.58 -1.16 37.45
N GLU A 98 18.74 -0.58 37.12
CA GLU A 98 19.50 -0.92 35.92
C GLU A 98 20.01 -2.36 36.00
N THR A 99 19.43 -3.26 35.23
CA THR A 99 19.85 -4.65 35.17
C THR A 99 19.96 -5.07 33.72
N THR A 100 21.15 -5.54 33.33
CA THR A 100 21.43 -6.06 31.99
C THR A 100 21.28 -7.57 32.00
N TYR A 101 20.39 -8.08 31.15
CA TYR A 101 20.17 -9.52 30.97
C TYR A 101 20.66 -9.95 29.60
N ASN A 102 21.39 -11.06 29.56
CA ASN A 102 21.85 -11.68 28.33
C ASN A 102 20.84 -12.76 27.93
N PHE A 103 20.42 -12.76 26.67
CA PHE A 103 19.54 -13.79 26.11
C PHE A 103 20.28 -14.58 25.04
N LYS A 104 20.20 -15.90 25.11
CA LYS A 104 20.78 -16.82 24.13
C LYS A 104 19.94 -16.80 22.84
N SER A 105 20.60 -17.16 21.74
CA SER A 105 19.92 -17.40 20.47
C SER A 105 18.89 -18.52 20.64
N HIS A 106 17.70 -18.31 20.11
CA HIS A 106 16.62 -19.29 20.22
C HIS A 106 15.79 -19.30 18.94
N VAL A 107 15.18 -20.46 18.67
CA VAL A 107 14.29 -20.61 17.51
C VAL A 107 13.05 -19.75 17.75
N MET A 108 12.75 -18.86 16.82
CA MET A 108 11.55 -18.05 16.80
C MET A 108 10.64 -18.58 15.69
N LYS A 109 9.52 -19.17 16.09
CA LYS A 109 8.44 -19.56 15.19
C LYS A 109 7.27 -18.61 15.38
N MET A 110 6.95 -17.87 14.33
CA MET A 110 5.79 -17.00 14.28
C MET A 110 4.93 -17.37 13.08
N GLN A 111 3.67 -17.69 13.34
CA GLN A 111 2.71 -18.01 12.30
C GLN A 111 2.39 -16.77 11.46
N ALA A 112 2.30 -16.97 10.15
CA ALA A 112 1.85 -15.97 9.20
C ALA A 112 0.42 -15.53 9.51
N ARG A 113 0.14 -14.22 9.41
CA ARG A 113 -1.21 -13.67 9.49
C ARG A 113 -1.46 -12.87 8.22
N PRO A 114 -2.28 -13.34 7.28
CA PRO A 114 -2.44 -12.72 5.95
C PRO A 114 -3.27 -11.42 5.96
N PHE A 115 -2.95 -10.50 6.87
CA PHE A 115 -3.72 -9.27 7.08
C PHE A 115 -3.62 -8.32 5.88
N ILE A 116 -2.54 -8.40 5.08
CA ILE A 116 -2.38 -7.59 3.87
C ILE A 116 -3.38 -8.02 2.82
N ASP A 117 -3.48 -9.33 2.56
CA ASP A 117 -4.39 -9.89 1.56
C ASP A 117 -5.83 -9.61 1.96
N GLU A 118 -6.18 -9.85 3.23
CA GLU A 118 -7.48 -9.50 3.78
C GLU A 118 -7.80 -7.99 3.66
N ALA A 119 -6.80 -7.12 3.84
CA ALA A 119 -7.00 -5.68 3.69
C ALA A 119 -7.23 -5.28 2.23
N VAL A 120 -6.52 -5.90 1.29
CA VAL A 120 -6.70 -5.68 -0.15
C VAL A 120 -8.10 -6.13 -0.58
N GLU A 121 -8.54 -7.31 -0.16
CA GLU A 121 -9.88 -7.82 -0.45
C GLU A 121 -10.97 -6.94 0.17
N ALA A 122 -10.86 -6.63 1.46
CA ALA A 122 -11.84 -5.79 2.15
C ALA A 122 -11.91 -4.36 1.60
N SER A 123 -10.82 -3.85 1.01
CA SER A 123 -10.81 -2.52 0.40
C SER A 123 -11.62 -2.44 -0.89
N GLY A 124 -11.85 -3.56 -1.59
CA GLY A 124 -12.44 -3.56 -2.93
C GLY A 124 -11.62 -2.80 -3.97
N VAL A 125 -10.36 -2.45 -3.68
CA VAL A 125 -9.57 -1.53 -4.52
C VAL A 125 -9.28 -2.13 -5.89
N LYS A 126 -9.16 -3.47 -5.98
CA LYS A 126 -8.89 -4.17 -7.23
C LYS A 126 -10.00 -3.94 -8.25
N ASP A 127 -11.24 -4.16 -7.84
CA ASP A 127 -12.41 -4.03 -8.72
C ASP A 127 -12.66 -2.55 -9.07
N PHE A 128 -12.46 -1.66 -8.11
CA PHE A 128 -12.53 -0.21 -8.33
C PHE A 128 -11.52 0.26 -9.38
N VAL A 129 -10.24 -0.09 -9.22
CA VAL A 129 -9.18 0.32 -10.15
C VAL A 129 -9.40 -0.29 -11.53
N MET A 130 -9.80 -1.57 -11.61
CA MET A 130 -10.06 -2.24 -12.88
C MET A 130 -11.22 -1.59 -13.65
N SER A 131 -12.34 -1.31 -12.99
CA SER A 131 -13.51 -0.72 -13.64
C SER A 131 -13.27 0.72 -14.11
N GLU A 132 -12.74 1.59 -13.25
CA GLU A 132 -12.55 3.00 -13.58
C GLU A 132 -11.43 3.23 -14.60
N ILE A 133 -10.31 2.50 -14.51
CA ILE A 133 -9.23 2.65 -15.51
C ILE A 133 -9.67 2.12 -16.86
N THR A 134 -10.35 0.97 -16.91
CA THR A 134 -10.82 0.41 -18.17
C THR A 134 -11.81 1.36 -18.83
N ARG A 135 -12.72 1.97 -18.07
CA ARG A 135 -13.64 2.99 -18.58
C ARG A 135 -12.89 4.19 -19.16
N LEU A 136 -12.01 4.82 -18.39
CA LEU A 136 -11.25 6.00 -18.81
C LEU A 136 -10.38 5.72 -20.06
N ARG A 137 -9.75 4.55 -20.13
CA ARG A 137 -8.92 4.17 -21.28
C ARG A 137 -9.77 3.84 -22.51
N SER A 138 -10.92 3.17 -22.33
CA SER A 138 -11.82 2.85 -23.43
C SER A 138 -12.42 4.11 -24.05
N GLU A 139 -12.83 5.08 -23.22
CA GLU A 139 -13.29 6.40 -23.67
C GLU A 139 -12.21 7.10 -24.51
N ALA A 140 -10.95 7.10 -24.03
CA ALA A 140 -9.84 7.69 -24.78
C ALA A 140 -9.59 7.00 -26.13
N ILE A 141 -9.62 5.67 -26.17
CA ILE A 141 -9.43 4.88 -27.40
C ILE A 141 -10.55 5.18 -28.40
N MET A 142 -11.81 5.26 -27.96
CA MET A 142 -12.94 5.57 -28.82
C MET A 142 -12.82 6.95 -29.47
N VAL A 143 -12.36 7.95 -28.71
CA VAL A 143 -12.08 9.30 -29.23
C VAL A 143 -10.97 9.26 -30.28
N ASP A 144 -9.90 8.52 -30.02
CA ASP A 144 -8.78 8.38 -30.96
C ASP A 144 -9.21 7.65 -32.25
N ILE A 145 -10.01 6.58 -32.16
CA ILE A 145 -10.57 5.86 -33.32
C ILE A 145 -11.46 6.78 -34.15
N ARG A 146 -12.40 7.49 -33.51
CA ARG A 146 -13.30 8.41 -34.21
C ARG A 146 -12.53 9.46 -35.01
N ARG A 147 -11.42 9.95 -34.46
CA ARG A 147 -10.54 10.92 -35.11
C ARG A 147 -9.79 10.34 -36.30
N ILE A 148 -9.32 9.10 -36.21
CA ILE A 148 -8.68 8.40 -37.33
C ILE A 148 -9.69 8.25 -38.47
N ILE A 149 -10.90 7.79 -38.17
CA ILE A 149 -11.97 7.63 -39.16
C ILE A 149 -12.30 8.98 -39.83
N SER A 150 -12.50 10.04 -39.05
CA SER A 150 -12.85 11.35 -39.62
C SER A 150 -11.77 11.93 -40.52
N ASN A 151 -10.49 11.66 -40.24
CA ASN A 151 -9.38 12.13 -41.06
C ASN A 151 -9.22 11.32 -42.35
N ILE A 152 -9.64 10.04 -42.38
CA ILE A 152 -9.59 9.19 -43.59
C ILE A 152 -10.71 9.57 -44.58
N SER A 153 -11.83 10.07 -44.07
CA SER A 153 -12.99 10.49 -44.87
C SER A 153 -12.88 11.89 -45.49
N THR A 154 -11.70 12.53 -45.42
CA THR A 154 -11.37 13.84 -46.02
C THR A 154 -10.19 13.68 -46.96
#